data_AF-A0A0R3RM42-F1
#
_entry.id   AF-A0A0R3RM42-F1
#
_cell.length_a   1.000
_cell.length_b   1.000
_cell.length_c   1.000
_cell.angle_alpha   90.00
_cell.angle_beta   90.00
_cell.angle_gamma   90.00
#
_symmetry.space_group_name_H-M   'P 1'
#
loop_
_entity.id
_entity.type
_entity.pdbx_description
1 polymer ?
#
loop_
_entity_poly.entity_id
_entity_poly.type
_entity_poly.pdbx_seq_one_letter_code
_entity_poly.pdbx_strand_id
1 'polypeptide(L)'
;MAVYSRNGFRWSLNPLLVIVAFCEFWLGISHLLFCSPFYPFLIPVVAAVFAFIAAFHGLFLRFPNRTDFVLHCCSAALGFALLVLSITETSCGVDVMLNEDGDNSARDTSTDGISMLQALCYGLSYRTSSYQKSCKNFLRPFHDSLLFKLDVTLHISSINFMTSFLLSGFAFAHTATCTALAYYSAEGNGYLIRSYHCQLLVGIMMIPAALLHRFYCCTYFYLWPAVLVTLYTAFQCAFTWKHHFRGKFVRLTNIFGSGAAMALAAAASFGMFCTFTKYLFHSALV
;
A
#
# COMPACT_ATOMS: atom_id res chain seq x y z
N MET A 1 -33.67 16.60 -11.48
CA MET A 1 -32.34 16.95 -12.01
C MET A 1 -31.19 16.12 -11.43
N ALA A 2 -31.22 15.68 -10.17
CA ALA A 2 -30.13 14.90 -9.55
C ALA A 2 -29.84 13.52 -10.20
N VAL A 3 -30.85 12.86 -10.79
CA VAL A 3 -30.70 11.52 -11.41
C VAL A 3 -29.86 11.55 -12.70
N TYR A 4 -29.92 12.64 -13.48
CA TYR A 4 -29.11 12.80 -14.69
C TYR A 4 -27.66 13.16 -14.39
N SER A 5 -27.42 14.03 -13.41
CA SER A 5 -26.06 14.39 -12.93
C SER A 5 -25.32 13.20 -12.34
N ARG A 6 -26.03 12.34 -11.58
CA ARG A 6 -25.45 11.16 -10.93
C ARG A 6 -24.99 10.10 -11.93
N ASN A 7 -25.70 9.97 -13.05
CA ASN A 7 -25.25 9.14 -14.15
C ASN A 7 -24.02 9.76 -14.81
N GLY A 8 -24.03 11.06 -15.13
CA GLY A 8 -22.89 11.74 -15.77
C GLY A 8 -21.55 11.57 -15.05
N PHE A 9 -21.53 11.72 -13.73
CA PHE A 9 -20.31 11.54 -12.92
C PHE A 9 -19.79 10.10 -12.94
N ARG A 10 -20.67 9.11 -12.96
CA ARG A 10 -20.27 7.70 -13.09
C ARG A 10 -19.69 7.40 -14.47
N TRP A 11 -20.27 7.99 -15.52
CA TRP A 11 -19.77 7.84 -16.89
C TRP A 11 -18.41 8.50 -17.10
N SER A 12 -18.04 9.52 -16.31
CA SER A 12 -16.70 10.12 -16.36
C SER A 12 -15.65 9.38 -15.51
N LEU A 13 -16.06 8.69 -14.44
CA LEU A 13 -15.16 7.93 -13.57
C LEU A 13 -14.50 6.72 -14.26
N ASN A 14 -15.23 6.01 -15.13
CA ASN A 14 -14.66 4.85 -15.83
C ASN A 14 -13.53 5.22 -16.82
N PRO A 15 -13.69 6.23 -17.71
CA PRO A 15 -12.59 6.73 -18.54
C PRO A 15 -11.43 7.29 -17.71
N LEU A 16 -11.72 7.98 -16.61
CA LEU A 16 -10.69 8.47 -15.70
C LEU A 16 -9.86 7.30 -15.13
N LEU A 17 -10.52 6.21 -14.71
CA LEU A 17 -9.84 5.00 -14.23
C LEU A 17 -8.95 4.37 -15.32
N VAL A 18 -9.37 4.39 -16.60
CA VAL A 18 -8.52 3.94 -17.72
C VAL A 18 -7.24 4.78 -17.83
N ILE A 19 -7.37 6.11 -17.74
CA ILE A 19 -6.21 7.03 -17.82
C ILE A 19 -5.27 6.80 -16.64
N VAL A 20 -5.81 6.70 -15.42
CA VAL A 20 -5.03 6.43 -14.22
C VAL A 20 -4.32 5.08 -14.33
N ALA A 21 -5.03 4.01 -14.72
CA ALA A 21 -4.45 2.68 -14.91
C ALA A 21 -3.33 2.68 -15.96
N PHE A 22 -3.50 3.44 -17.05
CA PHE A 22 -2.46 3.59 -18.07
C PHE A 22 -1.21 4.27 -17.51
N CYS A 23 -1.36 5.37 -16.79
CA CYS A 23 -0.24 6.04 -16.13
C CYS A 23 0.44 5.13 -15.09
N GLU A 24 -0.32 4.43 -14.25
CA GLU A 24 0.20 3.47 -13.27
C GLU A 24 0.97 2.32 -13.92
N PHE A 25 0.48 1.81 -15.05
CA PHE A 25 1.13 0.72 -15.78
C PHE A 25 2.52 1.14 -16.29
N TRP A 26 2.62 2.31 -16.92
CA TRP A 26 3.90 2.82 -17.42
C TRP A 26 4.85 3.20 -16.29
N LEU A 27 4.36 3.84 -15.22
CA LEU A 27 5.15 4.12 -14.03
C LEU A 27 5.59 2.81 -13.34
N GLY A 28 4.77 1.77 -13.37
CA GLY A 28 5.11 0.44 -12.88
C GLY A 28 6.21 -0.23 -13.69
N ILE A 29 6.20 -0.08 -15.03
CA ILE A 29 7.31 -0.52 -15.87
C ILE A 29 8.59 0.24 -15.53
N SER A 30 8.51 1.57 -15.38
CA SER A 30 9.67 2.38 -14.96
C SER A 30 10.18 1.95 -13.58
N HIS A 31 9.30 1.69 -12.62
CA HIS A 31 9.63 1.21 -11.28
C HIS A 31 10.41 -0.12 -11.30
N LEU A 32 10.08 -1.01 -12.24
CA LEU A 32 10.80 -2.26 -12.50
C LEU A 32 12.14 -2.02 -13.19
N LEU A 33 12.16 -1.21 -14.24
CA LEU A 33 13.36 -0.92 -15.03
C LEU A 33 14.46 -0.23 -14.21
N PHE A 34 14.09 0.60 -13.23
CA PHE A 34 15.02 1.28 -12.34
C PHE A 34 15.25 0.54 -11.00
N CYS A 35 14.72 -0.68 -10.86
CA CYS A 35 14.93 -1.56 -9.71
C CYS A 35 14.61 -0.90 -8.35
N SER A 36 13.44 -0.27 -8.22
CA SER A 36 12.99 0.33 -6.96
C SER A 36 12.82 -0.71 -5.85
N PRO A 37 12.88 -0.35 -4.55
CA PRO A 37 12.99 -1.32 -3.45
C PRO A 37 11.84 -2.34 -3.35
N PHE A 38 10.60 -1.97 -3.74
CA PHE A 38 9.47 -2.91 -3.77
C PHE A 38 9.16 -3.52 -5.14
N TYR A 39 10.07 -3.43 -6.11
CA TYR A 39 9.89 -4.05 -7.44
C TYR A 39 9.49 -5.54 -7.42
N PRO A 40 9.94 -6.40 -6.46
CA PRO A 40 9.66 -7.84 -6.53
C PRO A 40 8.18 -8.19 -6.43
N PHE A 41 7.35 -7.31 -5.85
CA PHE A 41 5.93 -7.61 -5.69
C PHE A 41 5.10 -7.33 -6.95
N LEU A 42 5.66 -6.66 -7.96
CA LEU A 42 4.97 -6.30 -9.20
C LEU A 42 3.62 -5.57 -8.97
N ILE A 43 3.38 -5.06 -7.76
CA ILE A 43 2.10 -4.47 -7.33
C ILE A 43 1.66 -3.32 -8.24
N PRO A 44 2.53 -2.40 -8.70
CA PRO A 44 2.12 -1.34 -9.63
C PRO A 44 1.51 -1.90 -10.93
N VAL A 45 2.13 -2.93 -11.50
CA VAL A 45 1.67 -3.56 -12.74
C VAL A 45 0.39 -4.36 -12.51
N VAL A 46 0.34 -5.15 -11.44
CA VAL A 46 -0.84 -5.96 -11.10
C VAL A 46 -2.04 -5.04 -10.81
N ALA A 47 -1.86 -3.99 -10.01
CA ALA A 47 -2.91 -3.02 -9.70
C ALA A 47 -3.43 -2.34 -10.97
N ALA A 48 -2.54 -1.89 -11.86
CA ALA A 48 -2.93 -1.27 -13.11
C ALA A 48 -3.71 -2.22 -14.04
N VAL A 49 -3.29 -3.49 -14.16
CA VAL A 49 -4.01 -4.50 -14.97
C VAL A 49 -5.41 -4.75 -14.40
N PHE A 50 -5.56 -4.88 -13.09
CA PHE A 50 -6.86 -5.04 -12.46
C PHE A 50 -7.76 -3.81 -12.66
N ALA A 51 -7.18 -2.60 -12.60
CA ALA A 51 -7.89 -1.35 -12.88
C ALA A 51 -8.36 -1.28 -14.33
N PHE A 52 -7.55 -1.70 -15.30
CA PHE A 52 -7.96 -1.80 -16.70
C PHE A 52 -9.13 -2.76 -16.89
N ILE A 53 -9.04 -3.96 -16.31
CA ILE A 53 -10.12 -4.95 -16.41
C ILE A 53 -11.40 -4.37 -15.82
N ALA A 54 -11.34 -3.76 -14.63
CA ALA A 54 -12.49 -3.15 -13.98
C ALA A 54 -13.08 -1.98 -14.79
N ALA A 55 -12.22 -1.12 -15.36
CA ALA A 55 -12.64 0.03 -16.15
C ALA A 55 -13.28 -0.38 -17.48
N PHE A 56 -12.66 -1.28 -18.23
CA PHE A 56 -13.22 -1.77 -19.50
C PHE A 56 -14.51 -2.54 -19.29
N HIS A 57 -14.55 -3.41 -18.28
CA HIS A 57 -15.78 -4.15 -17.94
C HIS A 57 -16.93 -3.18 -17.62
N GLY A 58 -16.66 -2.12 -16.85
CA GLY A 58 -17.64 -1.07 -16.54
C GLY A 58 -17.98 -0.12 -17.70
N LEU A 59 -17.12 0.03 -18.72
CA LEU A 59 -17.40 0.81 -19.93
C LEU A 59 -18.30 0.05 -20.91
N PHE A 60 -18.06 -1.26 -21.07
CA PHE A 60 -18.85 -2.08 -21.97
C PHE A 60 -20.24 -2.41 -21.43
N LEU A 61 -20.40 -2.44 -20.10
CA LEU A 61 -21.69 -2.67 -19.47
C LEU A 61 -22.40 -1.35 -19.14
N ARG A 62 -23.55 -1.13 -19.79
CA ARG A 62 -24.39 0.06 -19.60
C ARG A 62 -25.04 0.15 -18.20
N PHE A 63 -25.03 -0.94 -17.42
CA PHE A 63 -25.67 -1.05 -16.11
C PHE A 63 -24.73 -1.72 -15.08
N PRO A 64 -24.77 -1.29 -13.80
CA PRO A 64 -23.96 -1.91 -12.75
C PRO A 64 -24.38 -3.37 -12.55
N ASN A 65 -23.40 -4.27 -12.52
CA ASN A 65 -23.61 -5.67 -12.16
C ASN A 65 -22.84 -6.01 -10.87
N ARG A 66 -23.19 -7.14 -10.24
CA ARG A 66 -22.54 -7.65 -9.03
C ARG A 66 -21.04 -7.89 -9.22
N THR A 67 -20.66 -8.28 -10.43
CA THR A 67 -19.25 -8.47 -10.84
C THR A 67 -18.47 -7.16 -10.82
N ASP A 68 -19.08 -6.04 -11.25
CA ASP A 68 -18.44 -4.72 -11.23
C ASP A 68 -18.13 -4.29 -9.80
N PHE A 69 -19.07 -4.53 -8.89
CA PHE A 69 -18.86 -4.24 -7.47
C PHE A 69 -17.63 -4.97 -6.92
N VAL A 70 -17.52 -6.28 -7.18
CA VAL A 70 -16.38 -7.09 -6.72
C VAL A 70 -15.08 -6.61 -7.37
N LEU A 71 -15.08 -6.37 -8.68
CA LEU A 71 -13.90 -5.89 -9.41
C LEU A 71 -13.41 -4.55 -8.87
N HIS A 72 -14.30 -3.57 -8.66
CA HIS A 72 -13.94 -2.27 -8.10
C HIS A 72 -13.45 -2.38 -6.64
N CYS A 73 -14.03 -3.27 -5.82
CA CYS A 73 -13.52 -3.52 -4.47
C CYS A 73 -12.11 -4.15 -4.47
N CYS A 74 -11.88 -5.15 -5.32
CA CYS A 74 -10.55 -5.77 -5.46
C CYS A 74 -9.53 -4.75 -5.99
N SER A 75 -9.90 -3.93 -6.98
CA SER A 75 -9.04 -2.90 -7.53
C SER A 75 -8.72 -1.82 -6.49
N ALA A 76 -9.71 -1.37 -5.70
CA ALA A 76 -9.49 -0.42 -4.62
C ALA A 76 -8.54 -0.96 -3.54
N ALA A 77 -8.64 -2.25 -3.20
CA ALA A 77 -7.73 -2.91 -2.27
C ALA A 77 -6.28 -2.93 -2.80
N LEU A 78 -6.09 -3.29 -4.07
CA LEU A 78 -4.77 -3.28 -4.72
C LEU A 78 -4.20 -1.86 -4.82
N GLY A 79 -5.02 -0.89 -5.23
CA GLY A 79 -4.63 0.52 -5.25
C GLY A 79 -4.22 1.03 -3.87
N PHE A 80 -4.88 0.58 -2.80
CA PHE A 80 -4.53 1.02 -1.44
C PHE A 80 -3.21 0.41 -0.98
N ALA A 81 -2.95 -0.86 -1.30
CA ALA A 81 -1.65 -1.47 -1.07
C ALA A 81 -0.54 -0.73 -1.83
N LEU A 82 -0.80 -0.37 -3.09
CA LEU A 82 0.11 0.43 -3.91
C LEU A 82 0.38 1.83 -3.30
N LEU A 83 -0.66 2.49 -2.79
CA LEU A 83 -0.56 3.80 -2.14
C LEU A 83 0.34 3.75 -0.91
N VAL A 84 0.14 2.75 -0.03
CA VAL A 84 0.97 2.59 1.18
C VAL A 84 2.43 2.35 0.81
N LEU A 85 2.70 1.48 -0.17
CA LEU A 85 4.05 1.16 -0.60
C LEU A 85 4.75 2.36 -1.24
N SER A 86 4.07 3.05 -2.16
CA SER A 86 4.62 4.23 -2.84
C SER A 86 4.88 5.40 -1.90
N ILE A 87 3.98 5.67 -0.93
CA ILE A 87 4.23 6.68 0.12
C ILE A 87 5.45 6.30 0.98
N THR A 88 5.59 5.01 1.29
CA THR A 88 6.76 4.54 2.07
C THR A 88 8.05 4.70 1.27
N GLU A 89 8.03 4.44 -0.04
CA GLU A 89 9.20 4.66 -0.89
C GLU A 89 9.54 6.14 -1.04
N THR A 90 8.54 7.01 -1.22
CA THR A 90 8.79 8.44 -1.39
C THR A 90 9.36 9.04 -0.12
N SER A 91 8.80 8.72 1.05
CA SER A 91 9.30 9.23 2.32
C SER A 91 10.73 8.77 2.59
N CYS A 92 11.04 7.51 2.28
CA CYS A 92 12.40 6.99 2.41
C CYS A 92 13.38 7.52 1.36
N GLY A 93 12.90 7.90 0.17
CA GLY A 93 13.73 8.54 -0.85
C GLY A 93 14.19 9.95 -0.46
N VAL A 94 13.35 10.72 0.24
CA VAL A 94 13.68 12.07 0.73
C VAL A 94 14.80 12.04 1.77
N ASP A 95 14.75 11.10 2.72
CA ASP A 95 15.76 10.97 3.80
C ASP A 95 17.16 10.62 3.26
N VAL A 96 17.25 9.89 2.13
CA VAL A 96 18.54 9.56 1.50
C VAL A 96 19.12 10.79 0.79
N MET A 97 18.31 11.54 0.04
CA MET A 97 18.77 12.77 -0.64
C MET A 97 19.24 13.85 0.34
N LEU A 98 18.53 14.03 1.46
CA LEU A 98 18.91 15.03 2.48
C LEU A 98 20.23 14.68 3.19
N ASN A 99 20.55 13.38 3.34
CA ASN A 99 21.80 12.95 3.98
C ASN A 99 22.98 12.92 2.99
N GLU A 100 22.78 12.69 1.69
CA GLU A 100 23.85 12.77 0.68
C GLU A 100 24.37 14.21 0.49
N ASP A 101 23.50 15.22 0.57
CA ASP A 101 23.92 16.64 0.48
C ASP A 101 24.63 17.14 1.76
N GLY A 102 24.50 16.43 2.88
CA GLY A 102 25.12 16.77 4.16
C GLY A 102 26.55 16.25 4.34
N ASP A 103 27.01 15.30 3.52
CA ASP A 103 28.27 14.56 3.75
C ASP A 103 29.54 15.36 3.35
N ASN A 104 29.37 16.59 2.84
CA ASN A 104 30.48 17.52 2.56
C ASN A 104 30.76 18.54 3.69
N SER A 105 29.91 18.60 4.71
CA SER A 105 30.17 19.43 5.89
C SER A 105 30.31 18.54 7.12
N ALA A 106 31.57 18.43 7.55
CA ALA A 106 32.02 18.05 8.89
C ALA A 106 30.91 17.65 9.86
N ARG A 107 30.86 16.35 10.17
CA ARG A 107 30.83 15.79 11.53
C ARG A 107 30.62 16.83 12.64
N ASP A 108 29.42 17.38 12.75
CA ASP A 108 28.98 18.12 13.92
C ASP A 108 27.76 17.42 14.51
N THR A 109 28.07 16.81 15.64
CA THR A 109 27.16 16.44 16.72
C THR A 109 25.95 17.36 16.81
N SER A 110 24.78 16.88 16.38
CA SER A 110 23.51 17.28 16.96
C SER A 110 22.79 16.05 17.49
N THR A 111 22.45 16.16 18.76
CA THR A 111 21.77 15.21 19.64
C THR A 111 20.30 15.04 19.24
N ASP A 112 20.01 14.84 17.95
CA ASP A 112 18.65 14.55 17.49
C ASP A 112 18.51 13.03 17.34
N GLY A 113 17.70 12.44 18.21
CA GLY A 113 17.39 11.02 18.16
C GLY A 113 16.90 10.61 16.77
N ILE A 114 17.44 9.50 16.26
CA ILE A 114 17.05 8.91 14.96
C ILE A 114 15.53 8.91 14.85
N SER A 115 14.99 9.58 13.82
CA SER A 115 13.55 9.64 13.62
C SER A 115 13.00 8.23 13.33
N MET A 116 11.77 7.96 13.76
CA MET A 116 11.12 6.66 13.52
C MET A 116 11.03 6.32 12.01
N LEU A 117 10.89 7.35 11.17
CA LEU A 117 10.90 7.22 9.72
C LEU A 117 12.26 6.73 9.22
N GLN A 118 13.35 7.34 9.69
CA GLN A 118 14.71 6.97 9.31
C GLN A 118 15.05 5.51 9.68
N ALA A 119 14.61 5.06 10.87
CA ALA A 119 14.77 3.66 11.29
C ALA A 119 13.97 2.69 10.40
N LEU A 120 12.75 3.05 10.01
CA LEU A 120 11.92 2.27 9.09
C LEU A 120 12.55 2.18 7.70
N CYS A 121 13.06 3.31 7.19
CA CYS A 121 13.73 3.39 5.89
C CYS A 121 15.04 2.61 5.84
N TYR A 122 15.83 2.65 6.90
CA TYR A 122 17.03 1.82 7.03
C TYR A 122 16.69 0.33 7.02
N GLY A 123 15.69 -0.08 7.82
CA GLY A 123 15.23 -1.47 7.85
C GLY A 123 14.72 -1.96 6.49
N LEU A 124 13.99 -1.10 5.77
CA LEU A 124 13.50 -1.37 4.43
C LEU A 124 14.65 -1.53 3.42
N SER A 125 15.56 -0.57 3.40
CA SER A 125 16.72 -0.55 2.51
C SER A 125 17.61 -1.77 2.73
N TYR A 126 17.93 -2.08 3.99
CA TYR A 126 18.75 -3.24 4.34
C TYR A 126 18.16 -4.54 3.77
N ARG A 127 16.85 -4.75 3.91
CA ARG A 127 16.18 -5.99 3.48
C ARG A 127 15.88 -6.05 1.98
N THR A 128 15.76 -4.91 1.31
CA THR A 128 15.54 -4.83 -0.15
C THR A 128 16.85 -4.78 -0.94
N SER A 129 17.97 -4.42 -0.29
CA SER A 129 19.29 -4.25 -0.92
C SER A 129 19.75 -5.45 -1.78
N SER A 130 19.57 -6.68 -1.29
CA SER A 130 19.96 -7.89 -2.02
C SER A 130 19.14 -8.07 -3.31
N TYR A 131 17.83 -7.80 -3.25
CA TYR A 131 16.96 -7.88 -4.42
C TYR A 131 17.28 -6.78 -5.42
N GLN A 132 17.45 -5.54 -4.94
CA GLN A 132 17.85 -4.42 -5.78
C GLN A 132 19.18 -4.67 -6.47
N LYS A 133 20.18 -5.20 -5.77
CA LYS A 133 21.49 -5.54 -6.35
C LYS A 133 21.35 -6.62 -7.42
N SER A 134 20.53 -7.64 -7.19
CA SER A 134 20.25 -8.68 -8.18
C SER A 134 19.56 -8.10 -9.43
N CYS A 135 18.57 -7.25 -9.27
CA CYS A 135 17.89 -6.58 -10.38
C CYS A 135 18.84 -5.66 -11.17
N LYS A 136 19.62 -4.83 -10.47
CA LYS A 136 20.62 -3.95 -11.10
C LYS A 136 21.67 -4.75 -11.88
N ASN A 137 22.10 -5.90 -11.35
CA ASN A 137 23.02 -6.77 -12.08
C ASN A 137 22.40 -7.36 -13.35
N PHE A 138 21.12 -7.75 -13.29
CA PHE A 138 20.39 -8.28 -14.45
C PHE A 138 20.13 -7.22 -15.52
N LEU A 139 19.70 -6.02 -15.12
CA LEU A 139 19.44 -4.88 -16.01
C LEU A 139 20.68 -4.04 -16.34
N ARG A 140 21.85 -4.46 -15.87
CA ARG A 140 23.12 -3.76 -16.11
C ARG A 140 23.37 -3.42 -17.59
N PRO A 141 23.16 -4.34 -18.57
CA PRO A 141 23.36 -4.01 -19.98
C PRO A 141 22.42 -2.91 -20.48
N PHE A 142 21.20 -2.88 -19.95
CA PHE A 142 20.21 -1.85 -20.26
C PHE A 142 20.60 -0.50 -19.64
N HIS A 143 21.01 -0.50 -18.36
CA HIS A 143 21.50 0.71 -17.68
C HIS A 143 22.76 1.26 -18.36
N ASP A 144 23.74 0.41 -18.68
CA ASP A 144 24.97 0.83 -19.36
C ASP A 144 24.67 1.42 -20.75
N SER A 145 23.72 0.85 -21.50
CA SER A 145 23.28 1.42 -22.78
C SER A 145 22.52 2.75 -22.63
N LEU A 146 21.76 2.93 -21.54
CA LEU A 146 21.08 4.18 -21.21
C LEU A 146 22.10 5.26 -20.84
N LEU A 147 23.11 4.91 -20.05
CA LEU A 147 24.20 5.79 -19.65
C LEU A 147 25.02 6.26 -20.85
N PHE A 148 25.39 5.34 -21.73
CA PHE A 148 26.17 5.68 -22.92
C PHE A 148 25.41 6.63 -23.89
N LYS A 149 24.07 6.60 -23.89
CA LYS A 149 23.25 7.39 -24.81
C LYS A 149 22.66 8.67 -24.22
N LEU A 150 22.40 8.70 -22.91
CA LEU A 150 21.62 9.75 -22.25
C LEU A 150 22.30 10.34 -21.00
N ASP A 151 23.49 9.86 -20.61
CA ASP A 151 24.28 10.35 -19.45
C ASP A 151 23.47 10.44 -18.13
N VAL A 152 22.59 9.45 -17.91
CA VAL A 152 21.53 9.49 -16.86
C VAL A 152 22.04 9.16 -15.45
N THR A 153 23.32 8.84 -15.25
CA THR A 153 23.86 8.33 -13.97
C THR A 153 23.61 9.27 -12.80
N LEU A 154 23.65 10.58 -13.03
CA LEU A 154 23.46 11.61 -12.01
C LEU A 154 22.01 11.73 -11.54
N HIS A 155 21.04 11.13 -12.22
CA HIS A 155 19.61 11.35 -11.97
C HIS A 155 18.82 10.11 -11.59
N ILE A 156 19.43 8.93 -11.42
CA ILE A 156 18.68 7.69 -11.11
C ILE A 156 17.92 7.80 -9.77
N SER A 157 18.52 8.41 -8.75
CA SER A 157 17.85 8.66 -7.45
C SER A 157 16.65 9.59 -7.61
N SER A 158 16.82 10.67 -8.39
CA SER A 158 15.75 11.63 -8.72
C SER A 158 14.61 11.00 -9.52
N ILE A 159 14.93 10.12 -10.48
CA ILE A 159 13.95 9.39 -11.29
C ILE A 159 13.16 8.43 -10.41
N ASN A 160 13.82 7.68 -9.52
CA ASN A 160 13.14 6.77 -8.60
C ASN A 160 12.22 7.53 -7.65
N PHE A 161 12.68 8.65 -7.09
CA PHE A 161 11.87 9.51 -6.24
C PHE A 161 10.65 10.06 -6.99
N MET A 162 10.84 10.62 -8.18
CA MET A 162 9.77 11.13 -9.03
C MET A 162 8.76 10.03 -9.39
N THR A 163 9.26 8.84 -9.74
CA THR A 163 8.43 7.69 -10.08
C THR A 163 7.56 7.28 -8.90
N SER A 164 8.15 7.07 -7.71
CA SER A 164 7.39 6.71 -6.51
C SER A 164 6.42 7.82 -6.08
N PHE A 165 6.77 9.11 -6.28
CA PHE A 165 5.90 10.24 -5.97
C PHE A 165 4.67 10.27 -6.88
N LEU A 166 4.87 10.18 -8.19
CA LEU A 166 3.78 10.11 -9.16
C LEU A 166 2.92 8.87 -8.91
N LEU A 167 3.55 7.72 -8.62
CA LEU A 167 2.84 6.49 -8.29
C LEU A 167 1.97 6.63 -7.04
N SER A 168 2.39 7.39 -6.03
CA SER A 168 1.56 7.69 -4.86
C SER A 168 0.32 8.52 -5.23
N GLY A 169 0.47 9.53 -6.09
CA GLY A 169 -0.63 10.36 -6.56
C GLY A 169 -1.64 9.57 -7.39
N PHE A 170 -1.15 8.74 -8.32
CA PHE A 170 -2.01 7.89 -9.12
C PHE A 170 -2.69 6.79 -8.30
N ALA A 171 -1.98 6.16 -7.36
CA ALA A 171 -2.56 5.17 -6.46
C ALA A 171 -3.65 5.77 -5.56
N PHE A 172 -3.49 7.02 -5.13
CA PHE A 172 -4.54 7.76 -4.44
C PHE A 172 -5.75 8.00 -5.35
N ALA A 173 -5.54 8.44 -6.60
CA ALA A 173 -6.61 8.63 -7.56
C ALA A 173 -7.33 7.31 -7.89
N HIS A 174 -6.59 6.22 -8.08
CA HIS A 174 -7.10 4.87 -8.32
C HIS A 174 -7.97 4.41 -7.14
N THR A 175 -7.45 4.47 -5.91
CA THR A 175 -8.23 4.08 -4.72
C THR A 175 -9.50 4.89 -4.58
N ALA A 176 -9.43 6.21 -4.74
CA ALA A 176 -10.59 7.09 -4.65
C ALA A 176 -11.63 6.79 -5.73
N THR A 177 -11.20 6.64 -6.99
CA THR A 177 -12.09 6.36 -8.13
C THR A 177 -12.72 4.97 -8.03
N CYS A 178 -11.97 3.93 -7.72
CA CYS A 178 -12.51 2.59 -7.52
C CYS A 178 -13.44 2.51 -6.31
N THR A 179 -13.14 3.22 -5.22
CA THR A 179 -14.05 3.27 -4.05
C THR A 179 -15.37 3.96 -4.40
N ALA A 180 -15.32 5.08 -5.14
CA ALA A 180 -16.52 5.75 -5.63
C ALA A 180 -17.33 4.85 -6.57
N LEU A 181 -16.68 4.17 -7.52
CA LEU A 181 -17.32 3.24 -8.45
C LEU A 181 -17.93 2.02 -7.74
N ALA A 182 -17.23 1.48 -6.73
CA ALA A 182 -17.77 0.41 -5.88
C ALA A 182 -19.01 0.88 -5.12
N TYR A 183 -19.01 2.09 -4.56
CA TYR A 183 -20.18 2.67 -3.89
C TYR A 183 -21.37 2.84 -4.84
N TYR A 184 -21.16 3.41 -6.04
CA TYR A 184 -22.23 3.53 -7.04
C TYR A 184 -22.74 2.19 -7.54
N SER A 185 -21.87 1.19 -7.68
CA SER A 185 -22.27 -0.17 -8.05
C SER A 185 -23.05 -0.85 -6.93
N ALA A 186 -22.69 -0.62 -5.66
CA ALA A 186 -23.43 -1.14 -4.52
C ALA A 186 -24.85 -0.57 -4.47
N GLU A 187 -24.98 0.75 -4.61
CA GLU A 187 -26.29 1.41 -4.62
C GLU A 187 -27.14 0.98 -5.81
N GLY A 188 -26.54 0.89 -7.00
CA GLY A 188 -27.24 0.45 -8.22
C GLY A 188 -27.74 -1.00 -8.16
N ASN A 189 -27.06 -1.87 -7.39
CA ASN A 189 -27.45 -3.26 -7.17
C ASN A 189 -28.33 -3.46 -5.92
N GLY A 190 -28.63 -2.39 -5.16
CA GLY A 190 -29.39 -2.48 -3.92
C GLY A 190 -28.64 -3.16 -2.76
N TYR A 191 -27.31 -3.21 -2.81
CA TYR A 191 -26.50 -3.72 -1.70
C TYR A 191 -26.51 -2.75 -0.53
N LEU A 192 -27.07 -3.18 0.60
CA LEU A 192 -26.94 -2.48 1.87
C LEU A 192 -25.53 -2.72 2.43
N ILE A 193 -24.58 -1.80 2.16
CA ILE A 193 -23.26 -1.81 2.78
C ILE A 193 -23.45 -1.57 4.29
N ARG A 194 -23.39 -2.66 5.06
CA ARG A 194 -23.47 -2.67 6.52
C ARG A 194 -22.07 -2.80 7.13
N SER A 195 -21.94 -2.45 8.41
CA SER A 195 -20.64 -2.36 9.11
C SER A 195 -19.77 -3.62 9.05
N TYR A 196 -20.35 -4.82 9.02
CA TYR A 196 -19.60 -6.08 8.93
C TYR A 196 -18.89 -6.26 7.57
N HIS A 197 -19.38 -5.64 6.49
CA HIS A 197 -18.68 -5.67 5.20
C HIS A 197 -17.39 -4.85 5.25
N CYS A 198 -17.43 -3.66 5.85
CA CYS A 198 -16.22 -2.87 6.10
C CYS A 198 -15.25 -3.60 7.03
N GLN A 199 -15.77 -4.28 8.06
CA GLN A 199 -14.95 -5.03 9.00
C GLN A 199 -14.23 -6.22 8.34
N LEU A 200 -14.91 -6.92 7.43
CA LEU A 200 -14.31 -7.99 6.62
C LEU A 200 -13.21 -7.43 5.69
N LEU A 201 -13.48 -6.30 5.04
CA LEU A 201 -12.53 -5.64 4.15
C LEU A 201 -11.26 -5.23 4.92
N VAL A 202 -11.40 -4.61 6.08
CA VAL A 202 -10.26 -4.28 6.96
C VAL A 202 -9.49 -5.54 7.38
N GLY A 203 -10.19 -6.63 7.72
CA GLY A 203 -9.56 -7.91 8.04
C GLY A 203 -8.74 -8.50 6.89
N ILE A 204 -9.27 -8.47 5.66
CA ILE A 204 -8.55 -8.93 4.46
C ILE A 204 -7.33 -8.04 4.17
N MET A 205 -7.47 -6.72 4.30
CA MET A 205 -6.37 -5.76 4.10
C MET A 205 -5.25 -5.91 5.14
N MET A 206 -5.53 -6.49 6.30
CA MET A 206 -4.49 -6.82 7.28
C MET A 206 -3.58 -7.97 6.84
N ILE A 207 -3.98 -8.84 5.89
CA ILE A 207 -3.13 -9.94 5.40
C ILE A 207 -1.88 -9.42 4.67
N PRO A 208 -1.98 -8.56 3.63
CA PRO A 208 -0.80 -7.99 3.00
C PRO A 208 0.02 -7.15 3.99
N ALA A 209 -0.62 -6.42 4.91
CA ALA A 209 0.09 -5.70 5.96
C ALA A 209 0.89 -6.65 6.90
N ALA A 210 0.31 -7.80 7.27
CA ALA A 210 0.97 -8.82 8.05
C ALA A 210 2.16 -9.45 7.31
N LEU A 211 2.00 -9.71 6.00
CA LEU A 211 3.07 -10.21 5.15
C LEU A 211 4.20 -9.19 5.02
N LEU A 212 3.88 -7.92 4.72
CA LEU A 212 4.85 -6.84 4.67
C LEU A 212 5.59 -6.68 6.00
N HIS A 213 4.87 -6.70 7.12
CA HIS A 213 5.47 -6.64 8.45
C HIS A 213 6.43 -7.82 8.72
N ARG A 214 6.09 -9.04 8.28
CA ARG A 214 6.99 -10.21 8.40
C ARG A 214 8.25 -10.04 7.54
N PHE A 215 8.08 -9.64 6.28
CA PHE A 215 9.22 -9.51 5.37
C PHE A 215 10.13 -8.35 5.77
N TYR A 216 9.59 -7.26 6.33
CA TYR A 216 10.33 -6.00 6.50
C TYR A 216 10.58 -5.52 7.95
N CYS A 217 9.79 -5.91 8.96
CA CYS A 217 9.85 -5.32 10.32
C CYS A 217 10.29 -6.26 11.46
N CYS A 218 10.69 -7.51 11.19
CA CYS A 218 11.02 -8.48 12.25
C CYS A 218 12.15 -8.06 13.21
N THR A 219 11.81 -7.76 14.45
CA THR A 219 12.67 -8.04 15.62
C THR A 219 11.93 -8.69 16.81
N TYR A 220 10.62 -8.51 17.01
CA TYR A 220 9.97 -8.98 18.27
C TYR A 220 8.69 -9.85 18.16
N PHE A 221 8.14 -10.10 16.97
CA PHE A 221 6.88 -10.85 16.85
C PHE A 221 7.03 -12.19 16.11
N TYR A 222 7.41 -13.23 16.85
CA TYR A 222 7.34 -14.63 16.38
C TYR A 222 5.89 -15.15 16.24
N LEU A 223 4.93 -14.49 16.87
CA LEU A 223 3.58 -15.01 17.11
C LEU A 223 2.52 -14.34 16.24
N TRP A 224 2.72 -14.35 14.90
CA TRP A 224 1.80 -13.92 13.82
C TRP A 224 0.49 -13.20 14.23
N PRO A 225 0.53 -12.06 14.95
CA PRO A 225 -0.64 -11.60 15.67
C PRO A 225 -1.61 -10.90 14.72
N ALA A 226 -1.09 -10.28 13.66
CA ALA A 226 -1.88 -9.67 12.60
C ALA A 226 -2.72 -10.72 11.84
N VAL A 227 -2.17 -11.91 11.60
CA VAL A 227 -2.92 -13.00 10.95
C VAL A 227 -3.97 -13.59 11.88
N LEU A 228 -3.67 -13.68 13.18
CA LEU A 228 -4.63 -14.13 14.19
C LEU A 228 -5.82 -13.15 14.30
N VAL A 229 -5.56 -11.84 14.25
CA VAL A 229 -6.60 -10.81 14.18
C VAL A 229 -7.37 -10.86 12.86
N THR A 230 -6.72 -11.13 11.73
CA THR A 230 -7.44 -11.35 10.46
C THR A 230 -8.37 -12.56 10.52
N LEU A 231 -7.89 -13.71 11.02
CA LEU A 231 -8.72 -14.91 11.16
C LEU A 231 -9.90 -14.65 12.11
N TYR A 232 -9.66 -13.92 13.20
CA TYR A 232 -10.70 -13.54 14.14
C TYR A 232 -11.74 -12.59 13.52
N THR A 233 -11.32 -11.59 12.73
CA THR A 233 -12.24 -10.68 12.03
C THR A 233 -13.08 -11.40 10.98
N ALA A 234 -12.52 -12.37 10.25
CA ALA A 234 -13.27 -13.22 9.34
C ALA A 234 -14.32 -14.07 10.10
N PHE A 235 -13.93 -14.66 11.22
CA PHE A 235 -14.84 -15.40 12.11
C PHE A 235 -15.97 -14.50 12.63
N GLN A 236 -15.65 -13.30 13.11
CA GLN A 236 -16.61 -12.33 13.61
C GLN A 236 -17.61 -11.91 12.53
N CYS A 237 -17.15 -11.73 11.29
CA CYS A 237 -18.02 -11.41 10.16
C CYS A 237 -18.97 -12.57 9.82
N ALA A 238 -18.47 -13.81 9.78
CA ALA A 238 -19.28 -15.00 9.53
C ALA A 238 -20.38 -15.19 10.59
N PHE A 239 -20.05 -14.98 11.87
CA PHE A 239 -21.01 -15.08 12.97
C PHE A 239 -22.04 -13.94 12.95
N THR A 240 -21.60 -12.71 12.68
CA THR A 240 -22.51 -11.55 12.61
C THR A 240 -23.51 -11.68 11.46
N TRP A 241 -23.07 -12.25 10.33
CA TRP A 241 -23.92 -12.59 9.19
C TRP A 241 -24.97 -13.63 9.58
N LYS A 242 -24.55 -14.75 10.18
CA LYS A 242 -25.43 -15.89 10.52
C LYS A 242 -26.53 -15.52 11.52
N HIS A 243 -26.25 -14.60 12.45
CA HIS A 243 -27.16 -14.26 13.55
C HIS A 243 -27.93 -12.94 13.36
N HIS A 244 -27.90 -12.34 12.16
CA HIS A 244 -28.65 -11.11 11.84
C HIS A 244 -28.55 -10.01 12.93
N PHE A 245 -27.37 -9.83 13.52
CA PHE A 245 -27.06 -8.85 14.57
C PHE A 245 -27.78 -9.00 15.92
N ARG A 246 -28.59 -10.04 16.12
CA ARG A 246 -29.36 -10.21 17.36
C ARG A 246 -28.72 -11.31 18.20
N GLY A 247 -28.20 -10.91 19.36
CA GLY A 247 -27.75 -11.85 20.38
C GLY A 247 -26.65 -11.31 21.28
N LYS A 248 -26.66 -11.73 22.54
CA LYS A 248 -25.59 -11.42 23.52
C LYS A 248 -24.22 -11.89 23.01
N PHE A 249 -24.17 -12.97 22.23
CA PHE A 249 -22.95 -13.55 21.68
C PHE A 249 -22.27 -12.66 20.63
N VAL A 250 -23.02 -12.03 19.72
CA VAL A 250 -22.46 -11.08 18.73
C VAL A 250 -21.85 -9.86 19.42
N ARG A 251 -22.48 -9.39 20.51
CA ARG A 251 -21.97 -8.28 21.32
C ARG A 251 -20.66 -8.66 22.03
N LEU A 252 -20.58 -9.90 22.54
CA LEU A 252 -19.37 -10.43 23.15
C LEU A 252 -18.22 -10.57 22.14
N THR A 253 -18.48 -11.11 20.95
CA THR A 253 -17.47 -11.24 19.88
C THR A 253 -16.98 -9.87 19.41
N ASN A 254 -17.83 -8.84 19.43
CA ASN A 254 -17.43 -7.47 19.10
C ASN A 254 -16.50 -6.86 20.16
N ILE A 255 -16.78 -7.05 21.45
CA ILE A 255 -15.92 -6.58 22.54
C ILE A 255 -14.55 -7.27 22.51
N PHE A 256 -14.54 -8.59 22.29
CA PHE A 256 -13.30 -9.34 22.19
C PHE A 256 -12.50 -8.95 20.94
N GLY A 257 -13.18 -8.70 19.81
CA GLY A 257 -12.56 -8.20 18.58
C GLY A 257 -11.91 -6.84 18.74
N SER A 258 -12.60 -5.88 19.41
CA SER A 258 -12.00 -4.58 19.71
C SER A 258 -10.81 -4.71 20.66
N GLY A 259 -10.89 -5.59 21.66
CA GLY A 259 -9.78 -5.89 22.57
C GLY A 259 -8.57 -6.46 21.84
N ALA A 260 -8.77 -7.43 20.93
CA ALA A 260 -7.72 -8.02 20.12
C ALA A 260 -7.08 -6.99 19.16
N ALA A 261 -7.88 -6.11 18.54
CA ALA A 261 -7.37 -5.02 17.70
C ALA A 261 -6.54 -4.01 18.51
N MET A 262 -6.98 -3.63 19.71
CA MET A 262 -6.21 -2.75 20.59
C MET A 262 -4.93 -3.42 21.10
N ALA A 263 -4.97 -4.71 21.42
CA ALA A 263 -3.78 -5.47 21.78
C ALA A 263 -2.77 -5.54 20.63
N LEU A 264 -3.24 -5.70 19.39
CA LEU A 264 -2.40 -5.65 18.20
C LEU A 264 -1.78 -4.27 17.98
N ALA A 265 -2.56 -3.21 18.16
CA ALA A 265 -2.06 -1.85 18.07
C ALA A 265 -1.01 -1.57 19.16
N ALA A 266 -1.26 -1.98 20.40
CA ALA A 266 -0.31 -1.85 21.50
C ALA A 266 0.96 -2.66 21.25
N ALA A 267 0.83 -3.90 20.76
CA ALA A 267 1.92 -4.76 20.33
C ALA A 267 2.77 -4.12 19.24
N ALA A 268 2.15 -3.57 18.19
CA ALA A 268 2.84 -2.85 17.13
C ALA A 268 3.57 -1.62 17.69
N SER A 269 2.91 -0.80 18.50
CA SER A 269 3.51 0.38 19.15
C SER A 269 4.68 0.02 20.05
N PHE A 270 4.56 -1.05 20.83
CA PHE A 270 5.64 -1.55 21.69
C PHE A 270 6.80 -2.11 20.86
N GLY A 271 6.53 -2.83 19.77
CA GLY A 271 7.56 -3.29 18.84
C GLY A 271 8.34 -2.12 18.21
N MET A 272 7.63 -1.04 17.86
CA MET A 272 8.24 0.20 17.37
C MET A 272 9.10 0.86 18.47
N PHE A 273 8.62 0.91 19.72
CA PHE A 273 9.37 1.44 20.87
C PHE A 273 10.61 0.62 21.24
N CYS A 274 10.54 -0.72 21.23
CA CYS A 274 11.69 -1.59 21.49
C CYS A 274 12.76 -1.47 20.41
N THR A 275 12.33 -1.31 19.15
CA THR A 275 13.25 -1.04 18.04
C THR A 275 13.96 0.29 18.28
N PHE A 276 13.20 1.35 18.61
CA PHE A 276 13.75 2.67 18.91
C PHE A 276 14.76 2.66 20.07
N THR A 277 14.41 2.04 21.20
CA THR A 277 15.32 1.95 22.37
C THR A 277 16.57 1.15 22.10
N LYS A 278 16.51 0.05 21.33
CA LYS A 278 17.70 -0.71 20.94
C LYS A 278 18.67 0.12 20.09
N TYR A 279 18.16 0.94 19.17
CA TYR A 279 19.00 1.85 18.38
C TYR A 279 19.59 2.96 19.25
N LEU A 280 18.81 3.54 20.16
CA LEU A 280 19.28 4.60 21.06
C LEU A 280 20.41 4.11 22.00
N PHE A 281 20.32 2.87 22.50
CA PHE A 281 21.35 2.26 23.33
C PHE A 281 22.59 1.81 22.54
N HIS A 282 22.46 1.46 21.26
CA HIS A 282 23.62 1.10 20.43
C HIS A 282 24.45 2.34 20.08
N SER A 283 23.81 3.50 19.88
CA SER A 283 24.48 4.79 19.68
C SER A 283 25.11 5.39 20.95
N ALA A 284 24.76 4.88 22.14
CA ALA A 284 25.32 5.33 23.42
C ALA A 284 26.55 4.51 23.87
N LEU A 285 26.88 3.43 23.15
CA LEU A 285 27.96 2.48 23.50
C LEU A 285 29.11 2.48 22.47
N VAL A 286 29.05 3.38 21.47
CA VAL A 286 30.12 3.73 20.52
C VAL A 286 30.52 5.17 20.80
#